data_AF-A0A7Y7NYU1-F1
#
_entry.id   AF-A0A7Y7NYU1-F1
#
_cell.length_a   1.000
_cell.length_b   1.000
_cell.length_c   1.000
_cell.angle_alpha   90.00
_cell.angle_beta   90.00
_cell.angle_gamma   90.00
#
_symmetry.space_group_name_H-M   'P 1'
#
loop_
_entity.id
_entity.type
_entity.pdbx_description
1 polymer ?
#
loop_
_entity_poly.entity_id
_entity_poly.type
_entity_poly.pdbx_seq_one_letter_code
_entity_poly.pdbx_strand_id
1 'polypeptide(L)'
;MTPKSFITILLVFILKISVAVNYTWTGTTNTTWNLATNWSPAGIPGAADNATIVSTANQPVLSANTSIKNFTLTSGTLNLNGFALNISGISVFNGGQIDNGNLNITGSSSTFAGTIFNSTITAVCANIYFNGATFNQNGMIEKTGAGDDASIGGNFFASSSWLQIKNSGTGNLIFGTVNPDVFSGSTEIYNNSPAAEIRIADGSFGNIISGNVTFDNGTSAAPSSRSIHICNTGSLSVSGAIRLNNFGSAGIFFGENGGNTTFTNSSNIGSFGFVDGTLQWSNVTSDQVNNIWYMAGTASLKLGPGTVFNQSFSATSP
;
A
#
# COMPACT_ATOMS: atom_id res chain seq x y z
N MET A 1 72.69 21.90 24.01
CA MET A 1 71.64 21.71 22.98
C MET A 1 71.03 20.34 23.21
N THR A 2 69.85 20.28 23.85
CA THR A 2 69.13 19.03 24.12
C THR A 2 68.08 18.80 23.03
N PRO A 3 68.07 17.66 22.32
CA PRO A 3 67.07 17.42 21.30
C PRO A 3 65.74 17.03 21.96
N LYS A 4 64.69 17.80 21.69
CA LYS A 4 63.32 17.45 22.07
C LYS A 4 62.83 16.33 21.15
N SER A 5 62.65 15.14 21.71
CA SER A 5 62.04 14.00 21.02
C SER A 5 60.53 14.25 20.87
N PHE A 6 60.05 14.32 19.63
CA PHE A 6 58.62 14.33 19.32
C PHE A 6 58.18 12.89 19.06
N ILE A 7 57.37 12.35 19.97
CA ILE A 7 56.66 11.09 19.77
C ILE A 7 55.44 11.38 18.91
N THR A 8 55.41 10.85 17.69
CA THR A 8 54.24 10.87 16.82
C THR A 8 53.38 9.65 17.14
N ILE A 9 52.19 9.85 17.70
CA ILE A 9 51.20 8.78 17.91
C ILE A 9 50.39 8.64 16.61
N LEU A 10 50.58 7.52 15.91
CA LEU A 10 49.77 7.15 14.76
C LEU A 10 48.44 6.55 15.26
N LEU A 11 47.36 7.31 15.16
CA LEU A 11 46.01 6.84 15.45
C LEU A 11 45.49 6.06 14.23
N VAL A 12 45.55 4.73 14.28
CA VAL A 12 44.96 3.87 13.24
C VAL A 12 43.46 3.76 13.48
N PHE A 13 42.65 4.43 12.66
CA PHE A 13 41.22 4.18 12.55
C PHE A 13 40.99 2.88 11.79
N ILE A 14 40.67 1.79 12.50
CA ILE A 14 40.19 0.56 11.87
C ILE A 14 38.74 0.80 11.45
N LEU A 15 38.50 1.09 10.17
CA LEU A 15 37.16 1.03 9.58
C LEU A 15 36.71 -0.44 9.62
N LYS A 16 35.80 -0.79 10.53
CA LYS A 16 35.05 -2.04 10.41
C LYS A 16 34.12 -1.90 9.20
N ILE A 17 34.54 -2.45 8.07
CA ILE A 17 33.63 -2.71 6.95
C ILE A 17 32.72 -3.85 7.43
N SER A 18 31.56 -3.49 7.98
CA SER A 18 30.52 -4.45 8.32
C SER A 18 29.83 -4.85 7.03
N VAL A 19 30.10 -6.06 6.55
CA VAL A 19 29.34 -6.65 5.43
C VAL A 19 27.98 -7.07 5.99
N ALA A 20 26.91 -6.81 5.25
CA ALA A 20 25.57 -7.26 5.62
C ALA A 20 25.57 -8.79 5.82
N VAL A 21 25.14 -9.26 6.99
CA VAL A 21 24.97 -10.69 7.25
C VAL A 21 23.52 -11.09 7.02
N ASN A 22 23.30 -12.27 6.45
CA ASN A 22 21.97 -12.86 6.29
C ASN A 22 21.67 -13.75 7.50
N TYR A 23 20.74 -13.33 8.33
CA TYR A 23 20.29 -14.09 9.49
C TYR A 23 18.91 -14.71 9.23
N THR A 24 18.76 -15.98 9.59
CA THR A 24 17.47 -16.68 9.59
C THR A 24 17.09 -17.02 11.02
N TRP A 25 15.86 -16.69 11.41
CA TRP A 25 15.32 -17.04 12.71
C TRP A 25 15.16 -18.56 12.81
N THR A 26 15.77 -19.14 13.84
CA THR A 26 15.68 -20.58 14.14
C THR A 26 14.83 -20.85 15.37
N GLY A 27 14.67 -19.86 16.26
CA GLY A 27 13.85 -20.01 17.48
C GLY A 27 14.27 -21.18 18.36
N THR A 28 15.53 -21.61 18.32
CA THR A 28 15.97 -22.85 19.01
C THR A 28 16.01 -22.71 20.52
N THR A 29 16.21 -21.49 21.04
CA THR A 29 16.35 -21.26 22.49
C THR A 29 15.07 -20.75 23.11
N ASN A 30 14.50 -19.66 22.58
CA ASN A 30 13.24 -19.07 23.06
C ASN A 30 12.69 -18.07 22.01
N THR A 31 11.73 -17.23 22.42
CA THR A 31 11.08 -16.23 21.56
C THR A 31 11.82 -14.88 21.47
N THR A 32 12.91 -14.67 22.22
CA THR A 32 13.54 -13.34 22.35
C THR A 32 14.32 -12.97 21.09
N TRP A 33 13.91 -11.90 20.38
CA TRP A 33 14.62 -11.41 19.18
C TRP A 33 16.11 -11.15 19.44
N ASN A 34 16.41 -10.49 20.58
CA ASN A 34 17.75 -10.05 20.96
C ASN A 34 18.61 -11.18 21.59
N LEU A 35 18.38 -12.44 21.22
CA LEU A 35 19.19 -13.57 21.66
C LEU A 35 19.87 -14.24 20.46
N ALA A 36 21.21 -14.18 20.43
CA ALA A 36 22.01 -14.62 19.29
C ALA A 36 21.80 -16.10 18.90
N THR A 37 21.47 -16.96 19.86
CA THR A 37 21.24 -18.40 19.61
C THR A 37 19.91 -18.70 18.93
N ASN A 38 18.99 -17.72 18.82
CA ASN A 38 17.77 -17.86 18.04
C ASN A 38 17.96 -17.54 16.55
N TRP A 39 19.18 -17.20 16.12
CA TRP A 39 19.49 -16.87 14.73
C TRP A 39 20.55 -17.80 14.16
N SER A 40 20.53 -17.98 12.85
CA SER A 40 21.57 -18.66 12.07
C SER A 40 22.05 -17.74 10.94
N PRO A 41 23.36 -17.43 10.84
CA PRO A 41 24.42 -17.78 11.81
C PRO A 41 24.14 -17.16 13.19
N ALA A 42 24.75 -17.68 14.25
CA ALA A 42 24.54 -17.16 15.60
C ALA A 42 24.98 -15.68 15.68
N GLY A 43 24.05 -14.80 16.03
CA GLY A 43 24.23 -13.35 16.06
C GLY A 43 22.89 -12.64 16.16
N ILE A 44 22.90 -11.33 16.39
CA ILE A 44 21.68 -10.53 16.43
C ILE A 44 21.71 -9.61 15.21
N PRO A 45 20.70 -9.67 14.31
CA PRO A 45 20.64 -8.78 13.16
C PRO A 45 20.62 -7.31 13.59
N GLY A 46 21.54 -6.51 13.05
CA GLY A 46 21.57 -5.07 13.20
C GLY A 46 21.07 -4.33 11.96
N ALA A 47 21.18 -2.99 11.98
CA ALA A 47 20.65 -2.11 10.93
C ALA A 47 21.25 -2.31 9.53
N ALA A 48 22.43 -2.94 9.45
CA ALA A 48 23.09 -3.27 8.19
C ALA A 48 22.75 -4.68 7.68
N ASP A 49 22.09 -5.51 8.49
CA ASP A 49 21.92 -6.94 8.25
C ASP A 49 20.54 -7.26 7.67
N ASN A 50 20.44 -8.47 7.13
CA ASN A 50 19.19 -8.99 6.59
C ASN A 50 18.61 -9.99 7.58
N ALA A 51 17.32 -9.90 7.85
CA ALA A 51 16.62 -10.84 8.74
C ALA A 51 15.52 -11.59 7.98
N THR A 52 15.54 -12.92 8.07
CA THR A 52 14.53 -13.81 7.52
C THR A 52 13.79 -14.52 8.66
N ILE A 53 12.46 -14.41 8.66
CA ILE A 53 11.59 -15.14 9.60
C ILE A 53 10.90 -16.28 8.86
N VAL A 54 10.94 -17.45 9.49
CA VAL A 54 10.24 -18.67 9.07
C VAL A 54 9.50 -19.26 10.28
N SER A 55 8.54 -20.14 10.03
CA SER A 55 7.87 -20.88 11.10
C SER A 55 8.85 -21.76 11.87
N THR A 56 8.88 -21.62 13.18
CA THR A 56 9.72 -22.38 14.11
C THR A 56 8.94 -22.71 15.39
N ALA A 57 9.53 -23.48 16.31
CA ALA A 57 8.87 -23.79 17.58
C ALA A 57 8.65 -22.54 18.46
N ASN A 58 9.62 -21.63 18.51
CA ASN A 58 9.53 -20.38 19.26
C ASN A 58 9.53 -19.20 18.30
N GLN A 59 8.38 -18.55 18.15
CA GLN A 59 8.21 -17.43 17.25
C GLN A 59 8.84 -16.14 17.82
N PRO A 60 9.44 -15.27 16.98
CA PRO A 60 10.15 -14.09 17.45
C PRO A 60 9.22 -13.05 18.07
N VAL A 61 9.66 -12.49 19.18
CA VAL A 61 9.06 -11.37 19.91
C VAL A 61 10.11 -10.27 20.08
N LEU A 62 9.80 -9.05 19.63
CA LEU A 62 10.68 -7.90 19.86
C LEU A 62 10.72 -7.51 21.34
N SER A 63 11.90 -7.11 21.82
CA SER A 63 12.12 -6.58 23.17
C SER A 63 12.52 -5.10 23.19
N ALA A 64 12.72 -4.50 22.02
CA ALA A 64 13.01 -3.09 21.82
C ALA A 64 12.71 -2.72 20.35
N ASN A 65 12.77 -1.44 20.02
CA ASN A 65 12.79 -1.00 18.63
C ASN A 65 14.01 -1.59 17.91
N THR A 66 13.77 -2.22 16.77
CA THR A 66 14.80 -2.92 15.99
C THR A 66 14.93 -2.27 14.62
N SER A 67 16.15 -2.19 14.10
CA SER A 67 16.42 -1.75 12.74
C SER A 67 17.17 -2.83 11.99
N ILE A 68 16.79 -3.07 10.74
CA ILE A 68 17.41 -4.02 9.83
C ILE A 68 17.50 -3.41 8.42
N LYS A 69 18.40 -3.96 7.59
CA LYS A 69 18.54 -3.53 6.21
C LYS A 69 17.43 -4.11 5.35
N ASN A 70 17.47 -5.42 5.11
CA ASN A 70 16.42 -6.12 4.35
C ASN A 70 15.65 -7.06 5.27
N PHE A 71 14.38 -7.29 4.96
CA PHE A 71 13.52 -8.17 5.74
C PHE A 71 12.77 -9.14 4.84
N THR A 72 12.72 -10.40 5.27
CA THR A 72 11.89 -11.41 4.64
C THR A 72 11.04 -12.11 5.69
N LEU A 73 9.73 -12.13 5.52
CA LEU A 73 8.84 -13.01 6.26
C LEU A 73 8.31 -14.06 5.29
N THR A 74 8.74 -15.30 5.45
CA THR A 74 8.30 -16.41 4.60
C THR A 74 7.11 -17.14 5.20
N SER A 75 7.10 -17.30 6.53
CA SER A 75 6.05 -17.98 7.28
C SER A 75 6.19 -17.69 8.78
N GLY A 76 5.27 -18.21 9.58
CA GLY A 76 5.27 -18.02 11.02
C GLY A 76 4.71 -16.68 11.47
N THR A 77 5.00 -16.28 12.70
CA THR A 77 4.48 -15.06 13.33
C THR A 77 5.63 -14.23 13.86
N LEU A 78 5.70 -12.95 13.50
CA LEU A 78 6.55 -11.98 14.19
C LEU A 78 5.67 -11.09 15.08
N ASN A 79 5.89 -11.15 16.39
CA ASN A 79 5.24 -10.23 17.32
C ASN A 79 6.14 -9.03 17.60
N LEU A 80 5.74 -7.85 17.17
CA LEU A 80 6.49 -6.61 17.41
C LEU A 80 6.35 -6.12 18.86
N ASN A 81 5.44 -6.69 19.66
CA ASN A 81 5.30 -6.45 21.10
C ASN A 81 5.16 -4.96 21.47
N GLY A 82 4.50 -4.18 20.62
CA GLY A 82 4.36 -2.73 20.79
C GLY A 82 5.56 -1.89 20.35
N PHE A 83 6.66 -2.52 19.92
CA PHE A 83 7.84 -1.83 19.38
C PHE A 83 7.76 -1.64 17.86
N ALA A 84 8.73 -0.87 17.34
CA ALA A 84 8.91 -0.66 15.92
C ALA A 84 9.96 -1.61 15.32
N LEU A 85 9.63 -2.25 14.19
CA LEU A 85 10.61 -2.82 13.27
C LEU A 85 10.84 -1.82 12.13
N ASN A 86 12.07 -1.33 11.98
CA ASN A 86 12.45 -0.37 10.96
C ASN A 86 13.28 -1.05 9.87
N ILE A 87 12.79 -1.01 8.64
CA ILE A 87 13.40 -1.64 7.46
C ILE A 87 13.83 -0.54 6.49
N SER A 88 15.13 -0.46 6.20
CA SER A 88 15.74 0.60 5.36
C SER A 88 16.11 0.14 3.94
N GLY A 89 15.76 -1.10 3.61
CA GLY A 89 16.05 -1.76 2.34
C GLY A 89 14.83 -2.51 1.83
N ILE A 90 15.06 -3.60 1.13
CA ILE A 90 13.98 -4.38 0.52
C ILE A 90 13.25 -5.18 1.60
N SER A 91 11.91 -5.12 1.57
CA SER A 91 11.05 -5.97 2.38
C SER A 91 10.23 -6.91 1.50
N VAL A 92 10.21 -8.19 1.86
CA VAL A 92 9.42 -9.23 1.20
C VAL A 92 8.61 -9.97 2.25
N PHE A 93 7.30 -9.83 2.18
CA PHE A 93 6.35 -10.55 3.02
C PHE A 93 5.70 -11.57 2.10
N ASN A 94 5.93 -12.88 2.30
CA ASN A 94 5.50 -13.96 1.41
C ASN A 94 4.60 -14.99 2.12
N GLY A 95 4.20 -14.73 3.36
CA GLY A 95 3.36 -15.60 4.18
C GLY A 95 3.47 -15.28 5.66
N GLY A 96 2.70 -15.97 6.49
CA GLY A 96 2.73 -15.77 7.93
C GLY A 96 2.01 -14.49 8.38
N GLN A 97 2.37 -14.01 9.57
CA GLN A 97 1.67 -12.92 10.25
C GLN A 97 2.64 -11.99 10.99
N ILE A 98 2.32 -10.69 11.04
CA ILE A 98 2.99 -9.71 11.90
C ILE A 98 1.98 -9.10 12.86
N ASP A 99 2.23 -9.24 14.16
CA ASP A 99 1.34 -8.83 15.24
C ASP A 99 1.89 -7.64 16.03
N ASN A 100 0.98 -6.75 16.44
CA ASN A 100 1.22 -5.63 17.35
C ASN A 100 2.25 -4.61 16.82
N GLY A 101 2.42 -3.49 17.52
CA GLY A 101 3.47 -2.51 17.24
C GLY A 101 3.43 -1.88 15.84
N ASN A 102 4.58 -1.39 15.38
CA ASN A 102 4.73 -0.61 14.16
C ASN A 102 5.73 -1.25 13.19
N LEU A 103 5.30 -1.51 11.96
CA LEU A 103 6.17 -1.90 10.86
C LEU A 103 6.50 -0.67 10.01
N ASN A 104 7.74 -0.20 10.09
CA ASN A 104 8.21 0.99 9.39
C ASN A 104 9.15 0.58 8.25
N ILE A 105 8.84 1.00 7.02
CA ILE A 105 9.59 0.63 5.81
C ILE A 105 9.92 1.90 5.04
N THR A 106 11.20 2.14 4.79
CA THR A 106 11.71 3.33 4.07
C THR A 106 12.68 2.97 2.94
N GLY A 107 12.65 1.71 2.52
CA GLY A 107 13.58 1.19 1.53
C GLY A 107 13.16 1.37 0.09
N SER A 108 13.89 0.75 -0.83
CA SER A 108 13.64 0.88 -2.26
C SER A 108 12.39 0.14 -2.74
N SER A 109 12.03 -0.98 -2.11
CA SER A 109 10.92 -1.82 -2.55
C SER A 109 10.27 -2.58 -1.40
N SER A 110 8.94 -2.70 -1.43
CA SER A 110 8.20 -3.60 -0.54
C SER A 110 7.24 -4.48 -1.32
N THR A 111 7.29 -5.78 -1.09
CA THR A 111 6.35 -6.76 -1.65
C THR A 111 5.48 -7.32 -0.53
N PHE A 112 4.19 -7.03 -0.58
CA PHE A 112 3.18 -7.54 0.34
C PHE A 112 2.47 -8.75 -0.27
N ALA A 113 2.91 -9.96 0.06
CA ALA A 113 2.39 -11.22 -0.48
C ALA A 113 2.00 -12.21 0.62
N GLY A 114 0.77 -12.70 0.61
CA GLY A 114 0.30 -13.78 1.49
C GLY A 114 0.37 -13.53 3.01
N THR A 115 0.83 -12.37 3.45
CA THR A 115 1.09 -12.06 4.87
C THR A 115 -0.09 -11.35 5.48
N ILE A 116 -0.41 -11.71 6.72
CA ILE A 116 -1.44 -11.05 7.53
C ILE A 116 -0.78 -9.99 8.41
N PHE A 117 -1.22 -8.74 8.27
CA PHE A 117 -0.73 -7.61 9.05
C PHE A 117 -1.73 -7.21 10.12
N ASN A 118 -1.46 -7.64 11.35
CA ASN A 118 -2.12 -7.19 12.58
C ASN A 118 -1.27 -6.14 13.32
N SER A 119 -0.40 -5.45 12.60
CA SER A 119 0.46 -4.36 13.07
C SER A 119 0.18 -3.09 12.26
N THR A 120 0.45 -1.93 12.84
CA THR A 120 0.35 -0.67 12.07
C THR A 120 1.47 -0.62 11.04
N ILE A 121 1.16 -0.26 9.80
CA ILE A 121 2.16 -0.16 8.72
C ILE A 121 2.42 1.29 8.37
N THR A 122 3.69 1.66 8.27
CA THR A 122 4.14 2.89 7.59
C THR A 122 5.20 2.50 6.58
N ALA A 123 4.83 2.44 5.31
CA ALA A 123 5.72 2.05 4.23
C ALA A 123 5.84 3.19 3.21
N VAL A 124 7.06 3.68 2.98
CA VAL A 124 7.38 4.66 1.95
C VAL A 124 8.48 4.05 1.10
N CYS A 125 8.15 3.60 -0.11
CA CYS A 125 9.08 2.87 -0.96
C CYS A 125 9.04 3.41 -2.40
N ALA A 126 10.11 3.20 -3.17
CA ALA A 126 10.07 3.54 -4.59
C ALA A 126 9.09 2.61 -5.34
N ASN A 127 9.12 1.32 -5.01
CA ASN A 127 8.21 0.31 -5.55
C ASN A 127 7.42 -0.40 -4.45
N ILE A 128 6.15 -0.69 -4.72
CA ILE A 128 5.21 -1.34 -3.81
C ILE A 128 4.35 -2.32 -4.59
N TYR A 129 4.33 -3.58 -4.16
CA TYR A 129 3.53 -4.63 -4.78
C TYR A 129 2.53 -5.25 -3.79
N PHE A 130 1.27 -5.35 -4.21
CA PHE A 130 0.15 -5.92 -3.44
C PHE A 130 -0.28 -7.27 -4.01
N ASN A 131 0.28 -8.36 -3.49
CA ASN A 131 0.22 -9.69 -4.08
C ASN A 131 -0.36 -10.73 -3.11
N GLY A 132 -1.50 -10.43 -2.49
CA GLY A 132 -2.24 -11.40 -1.67
C GLY A 132 -2.14 -11.17 -0.16
N ALA A 133 -1.80 -9.96 0.27
CA ALA A 133 -1.67 -9.63 1.68
C ALA A 133 -3.03 -9.30 2.33
N THR A 134 -3.11 -9.48 3.65
CA THR A 134 -4.26 -9.05 4.47
C THR A 134 -3.85 -7.90 5.38
N PHE A 135 -4.55 -6.78 5.33
CA PHE A 135 -4.27 -5.57 6.11
C PHE A 135 -5.39 -5.34 7.13
N ASN A 136 -5.19 -5.79 8.38
CA ASN A 136 -6.21 -5.71 9.43
C ASN A 136 -6.13 -4.43 10.28
N GLN A 137 -5.05 -3.67 10.14
CA GLN A 137 -4.77 -2.48 10.96
C GLN A 137 -4.63 -1.24 10.11
N ASN A 138 -4.59 -0.10 10.80
CA ASN A 138 -4.34 1.18 10.18
C ASN A 138 -2.93 1.26 9.58
N GLY A 139 -2.76 2.16 8.62
CA GLY A 139 -1.44 2.40 8.07
C GLY A 139 -1.41 3.34 6.87
N MET A 140 -0.20 3.71 6.50
CA MET A 140 0.11 4.48 5.30
C MET A 140 1.10 3.68 4.46
N ILE A 141 0.78 3.52 3.18
CA ILE A 141 1.62 2.84 2.20
C ILE A 141 1.78 3.77 0.99
N GLU A 142 2.98 4.32 0.78
CA GLU A 142 3.27 5.34 -0.22
C GLU A 142 4.33 4.87 -1.23
N LYS A 143 3.92 4.79 -2.50
CA LYS A 143 4.82 4.66 -3.65
C LYS A 143 5.43 6.02 -4.00
N THR A 144 6.73 6.05 -4.29
CA THR A 144 7.48 7.27 -4.65
C THR A 144 8.28 7.17 -5.94
N GLY A 145 8.43 5.97 -6.51
CA GLY A 145 9.31 5.70 -7.64
C GLY A 145 8.69 5.96 -9.01
N ALA A 146 9.57 5.97 -10.03
CA ALA A 146 9.21 6.20 -11.43
C ALA A 146 8.83 4.93 -12.20
N GLY A 147 9.12 3.75 -11.67
CA GLY A 147 8.74 2.47 -12.30
C GLY A 147 7.28 2.13 -12.04
N ASP A 148 6.65 1.43 -12.97
CA ASP A 148 5.28 0.94 -12.82
C ASP A 148 5.23 -0.29 -11.93
N ASP A 149 4.29 -0.31 -10.99
CA ASP A 149 4.08 -1.41 -10.06
C ASP A 149 2.80 -2.16 -10.39
N ALA A 150 2.94 -3.20 -11.21
CA ALA A 150 1.86 -4.13 -11.53
C ALA A 150 1.67 -5.15 -10.41
N SER A 151 0.69 -4.92 -9.53
CA SER A 151 0.34 -5.84 -8.46
C SER A 151 -0.60 -6.94 -8.96
N ILE A 152 -0.32 -8.19 -8.56
CA ILE A 152 -1.08 -9.37 -8.95
C ILE A 152 -2.50 -9.31 -8.36
N GLY A 153 -2.67 -8.69 -7.20
CA GLY A 153 -3.94 -8.66 -6.47
C GLY A 153 -4.11 -9.83 -5.50
N GLY A 154 -5.34 -10.10 -5.09
CA GLY A 154 -5.67 -11.11 -4.07
C GLY A 154 -5.63 -10.56 -2.65
N ASN A 155 -5.60 -9.24 -2.48
CA ASN A 155 -5.44 -8.60 -1.18
C ASN A 155 -6.77 -8.46 -0.45
N PHE A 156 -6.72 -8.48 0.88
CA PHE A 156 -7.86 -8.22 1.76
C PHE A 156 -7.57 -7.00 2.64
N PHE A 157 -8.18 -5.86 2.32
CA PHE A 157 -8.05 -4.62 3.08
C PHE A 157 -9.19 -4.53 4.11
N ALA A 158 -8.86 -4.64 5.40
CA ALA A 158 -9.82 -4.86 6.48
C ALA A 158 -9.70 -3.86 7.65
N SER A 159 -8.90 -2.81 7.48
CA SER A 159 -8.76 -1.76 8.50
C SER A 159 -10.11 -1.20 8.92
N SER A 160 -10.39 -1.18 10.22
CA SER A 160 -11.66 -0.69 10.74
C SER A 160 -11.77 0.84 10.74
N SER A 161 -10.65 1.56 10.70
CA SER A 161 -10.63 3.02 10.81
C SER A 161 -10.10 3.68 9.54
N TRP A 162 -8.85 3.44 9.16
CA TRP A 162 -8.29 3.97 7.92
C TRP A 162 -7.06 3.17 7.48
N LEU A 163 -6.93 2.92 6.18
CA LEU A 163 -5.69 2.49 5.54
C LEU A 163 -5.48 3.35 4.30
N GLN A 164 -4.42 4.15 4.29
CA GLN A 164 -4.10 5.01 3.16
C GLN A 164 -3.07 4.33 2.26
N ILE A 165 -3.40 4.24 0.98
CA ILE A 165 -2.49 3.79 -0.07
C ILE A 165 -2.33 4.94 -1.06
N LYS A 166 -1.09 5.40 -1.18
CA LYS A 166 -0.74 6.64 -1.86
C LYS A 166 0.26 6.38 -2.98
N ASN A 167 0.05 7.05 -4.12
CA ASN A 167 1.09 7.19 -5.13
C ASN A 167 1.55 8.65 -5.20
N SER A 168 2.82 8.91 -4.89
CA SER A 168 3.50 10.19 -5.10
C SER A 168 4.59 10.10 -6.17
N GLY A 169 4.86 8.90 -6.69
CA GLY A 169 5.84 8.64 -7.74
C GLY A 169 5.30 8.95 -9.13
N THR A 170 6.18 8.94 -10.13
CA THR A 170 5.80 9.14 -11.55
C THR A 170 5.47 7.84 -12.27
N GLY A 171 5.67 6.70 -11.64
CA GLY A 171 5.24 5.39 -12.15
C GLY A 171 3.85 5.02 -11.66
N ASN A 172 3.15 4.22 -12.47
CA ASN A 172 1.79 3.78 -12.18
C ASN A 172 1.75 2.83 -10.98
N LEU A 173 0.67 2.87 -10.21
CA LEU A 173 0.37 1.88 -9.18
C LEU A 173 -0.89 1.11 -9.58
N ILE A 174 -0.74 -0.19 -9.85
CA ILE A 174 -1.76 -0.99 -10.52
C ILE A 174 -2.16 -2.15 -9.61
N PHE A 175 -3.45 -2.32 -9.37
CA PHE A 175 -4.04 -3.34 -8.50
C PHE A 175 -4.83 -4.37 -9.31
N GLY A 176 -4.85 -5.61 -8.81
CA GLY A 176 -5.69 -6.66 -9.34
C GLY A 176 -5.45 -6.94 -10.82
N THR A 177 -4.20 -7.13 -11.25
CA THR A 177 -3.89 -7.54 -12.63
C THR A 177 -4.30 -8.99 -12.93
N VAL A 178 -4.44 -9.83 -11.91
CA VAL A 178 -4.80 -11.25 -12.05
C VAL A 178 -5.87 -11.67 -11.05
N ASN A 179 -5.60 -11.48 -9.75
CA ASN A 179 -6.45 -11.94 -8.66
C ASN A 179 -7.31 -10.78 -8.12
N PRO A 180 -8.58 -11.03 -7.74
CA PRO A 180 -9.45 -9.98 -7.24
C PRO A 180 -9.00 -9.48 -5.86
N ASP A 181 -9.06 -8.18 -5.68
CA ASP A 181 -8.88 -7.49 -4.40
C ASP A 181 -10.22 -7.28 -3.69
N VAL A 182 -10.18 -7.28 -2.35
CA VAL A 182 -11.35 -7.07 -1.49
C VAL A 182 -11.07 -5.93 -0.52
N PHE A 183 -11.84 -4.85 -0.65
CA PHE A 183 -11.84 -3.70 0.24
C PHE A 183 -13.04 -3.81 1.20
N SER A 184 -12.84 -4.48 2.33
CA SER A 184 -13.87 -4.70 3.36
C SER A 184 -13.82 -3.68 4.50
N GLY A 185 -12.66 -3.06 4.70
CA GLY A 185 -12.42 -1.98 5.67
C GLY A 185 -12.52 -0.57 5.06
N SER A 186 -12.14 0.42 5.86
CA SER A 186 -11.99 1.81 5.44
C SER A 186 -10.65 2.02 4.76
N THR A 187 -10.66 2.29 3.45
CA THR A 187 -9.45 2.48 2.63
C THR A 187 -9.48 3.80 1.89
N GLU A 188 -8.34 4.48 1.85
CA GLU A 188 -8.12 5.70 1.07
C GLU A 188 -7.08 5.42 -0.02
N ILE A 189 -7.49 5.52 -1.28
CA ILE A 189 -6.63 5.43 -2.45
C ILE A 189 -6.35 6.86 -2.91
N TYR A 190 -5.11 7.32 -2.74
CA TYR A 190 -4.71 8.71 -2.94
C TYR A 190 -3.67 8.85 -4.05
N ASN A 191 -4.05 9.40 -5.19
CA ASN A 191 -3.12 9.68 -6.29
C ASN A 191 -2.56 11.11 -6.18
N ASN A 192 -1.39 11.24 -5.56
CA ASN A 192 -0.64 12.49 -5.48
C ASN A 192 0.40 12.66 -6.58
N SER A 193 0.42 11.78 -7.58
CA SER A 193 1.42 11.81 -8.65
C SER A 193 1.30 13.06 -9.51
N PRO A 194 2.40 13.61 -10.04
CA PRO A 194 2.31 14.66 -11.06
C PRO A 194 1.76 14.17 -12.41
N ALA A 195 1.85 12.87 -12.72
CA ALA A 195 1.53 12.35 -14.06
C ALA A 195 1.09 10.88 -14.12
N ALA A 196 1.24 10.11 -13.04
CA ALA A 196 0.97 8.68 -13.05
C ALA A 196 -0.50 8.37 -12.74
N GLU A 197 -0.87 7.14 -13.06
CA GLU A 197 -2.18 6.58 -12.81
C GLU A 197 -2.18 5.73 -11.52
N ILE A 198 -3.34 5.66 -10.87
CA ILE A 198 -3.69 4.51 -10.05
C ILE A 198 -4.75 3.71 -10.79
N ARG A 199 -4.51 2.41 -10.99
CA ARG A 199 -5.46 1.51 -11.68
C ARG A 199 -5.95 0.44 -10.72
N ILE A 200 -7.26 0.25 -10.66
CA ILE A 200 -7.95 -0.68 -9.75
C ILE A 200 -8.67 -1.73 -10.58
N ALA A 201 -8.56 -2.99 -10.20
CA ALA A 201 -9.16 -4.11 -10.93
C ALA A 201 -8.76 -4.11 -12.43
N ASP A 202 -7.45 -3.94 -12.69
CA ASP A 202 -6.87 -3.80 -14.03
C ASP A 202 -6.58 -5.18 -14.68
N GLY A 203 -7.59 -6.06 -14.69
CA GLY A 203 -7.51 -7.40 -15.30
C GLY A 203 -8.20 -8.50 -14.50
N SER A 204 -8.36 -8.31 -13.19
CA SER A 204 -9.02 -9.28 -12.31
C SER A 204 -10.55 -9.16 -12.33
N PHE A 205 -11.22 -10.30 -12.29
CA PHE A 205 -12.68 -10.39 -12.15
C PHE A 205 -13.05 -10.80 -10.72
N GLY A 206 -14.11 -10.18 -10.19
CA GLY A 206 -14.65 -10.48 -8.86
C GLY A 206 -14.09 -9.62 -7.73
N ASN A 207 -13.60 -8.40 -8.04
CA ASN A 207 -13.19 -7.45 -7.01
C ASN A 207 -14.40 -6.97 -6.21
N ILE A 208 -14.19 -6.64 -4.94
CA ILE A 208 -15.27 -6.27 -4.03
C ILE A 208 -14.88 -5.02 -3.24
N ILE A 209 -15.78 -4.05 -3.17
CA ILE A 209 -15.78 -2.98 -2.17
C ILE A 209 -17.04 -3.16 -1.30
N SER A 210 -16.85 -3.71 -0.10
CA SER A 210 -17.90 -3.84 0.91
C SER A 210 -17.72 -2.87 2.08
N GLY A 211 -16.51 -2.33 2.25
CA GLY A 211 -16.19 -1.27 3.20
C GLY A 211 -16.27 0.14 2.59
N ASN A 212 -15.80 1.13 3.33
CA ASN A 212 -15.78 2.52 2.87
C ASN A 212 -14.50 2.81 2.09
N VAL A 213 -14.60 3.22 0.82
CA VAL A 213 -13.42 3.52 0.00
C VAL A 213 -13.46 4.95 -0.52
N THR A 214 -12.41 5.71 -0.23
CA THR A 214 -12.20 7.02 -0.86
C THR A 214 -11.18 6.88 -1.99
N PHE A 215 -11.56 7.27 -3.20
CA PHE A 215 -10.65 7.51 -4.32
C PHE A 215 -10.44 9.01 -4.44
N ASP A 216 -9.20 9.44 -4.25
CA ASP A 216 -8.84 10.85 -4.25
C ASP A 216 -7.70 11.09 -5.24
N ASN A 217 -7.98 11.86 -6.28
CA ASN A 217 -7.05 12.15 -7.35
C ASN A 217 -6.39 13.54 -7.17
N GLY A 218 -5.75 13.73 -6.00
CA GLY A 218 -4.80 14.80 -5.72
C GLY A 218 -5.41 16.14 -5.29
N THR A 219 -4.59 17.05 -4.74
CA THR A 219 -5.02 18.31 -4.10
C THR A 219 -4.62 19.59 -4.82
N SER A 220 -4.01 19.51 -6.00
CA SER A 220 -3.52 20.69 -6.73
C SER A 220 -4.18 20.84 -8.10
N ALA A 221 -4.85 21.98 -8.32
CA ALA A 221 -5.49 22.40 -9.58
C ALA A 221 -4.50 22.72 -10.73
N ALA A 222 -3.24 22.28 -10.64
CA ALA A 222 -2.29 22.41 -11.75
C ALA A 222 -2.61 21.33 -12.81
N PRO A 223 -2.36 21.59 -14.11
CA PRO A 223 -2.60 20.61 -15.17
C PRO A 223 -1.69 19.41 -14.95
N SER A 224 -2.25 18.36 -14.35
CA SER A 224 -1.61 17.07 -14.14
C SER A 224 -2.41 16.02 -14.88
N SER A 225 -1.73 15.19 -15.68
CA SER A 225 -2.34 14.04 -16.37
C SER A 225 -2.67 12.88 -15.43
N ARG A 226 -2.57 13.07 -14.10
CA ARG A 226 -2.83 12.03 -13.10
C ARG A 226 -4.29 11.60 -13.14
N SER A 227 -4.56 10.30 -13.08
CA SER A 227 -5.92 9.78 -13.12
C SER A 227 -6.07 8.57 -12.20
N ILE A 228 -7.33 8.23 -11.92
CA ILE A 228 -7.68 6.96 -11.30
C ILE A 228 -8.57 6.19 -12.27
N HIS A 229 -8.17 4.98 -12.64
CA HIS A 229 -8.95 4.08 -13.50
C HIS A 229 -9.47 2.92 -12.65
N ILE A 230 -10.78 2.71 -12.67
CA ILE A 230 -11.47 1.67 -11.90
C ILE A 230 -12.10 0.70 -12.89
N CYS A 231 -11.76 -0.58 -12.74
CA CYS A 231 -12.21 -1.66 -13.63
C CYS A 231 -11.96 -1.34 -15.09
N ASN A 232 -10.70 -1.10 -15.45
CA ASN A 232 -10.34 -0.87 -16.84
C ASN A 232 -10.80 -2.05 -17.73
N THR A 233 -10.48 -3.28 -17.31
CA THR A 233 -10.85 -4.54 -17.99
C THR A 233 -11.46 -5.60 -17.06
N GLY A 234 -11.37 -5.42 -15.74
CA GLY A 234 -11.85 -6.36 -14.73
C GLY A 234 -13.34 -6.18 -14.35
N SER A 235 -13.73 -6.74 -13.19
CA SER A 235 -15.05 -6.49 -12.60
C SER A 235 -14.99 -6.13 -11.13
N LEU A 236 -15.92 -5.26 -10.71
CA LEU A 236 -16.06 -4.78 -9.34
C LEU A 236 -17.53 -4.75 -8.90
N SER A 237 -17.78 -5.31 -7.72
CA SER A 237 -19.04 -5.14 -7.00
C SER A 237 -18.85 -4.17 -5.83
N VAL A 238 -19.69 -3.15 -5.75
CA VAL A 238 -19.66 -2.12 -4.71
C VAL A 238 -20.94 -2.21 -3.88
N SER A 239 -20.81 -2.67 -2.64
CA SER A 239 -21.88 -2.66 -1.64
C SER A 239 -21.58 -1.72 -0.46
N GLY A 240 -20.34 -1.26 -0.35
CA GLY A 240 -19.92 -0.23 0.60
C GLY A 240 -20.05 1.20 0.07
N ALA A 241 -19.78 2.19 0.92
CA ALA A 241 -19.78 3.58 0.49
C ALA A 241 -18.48 3.91 -0.25
N ILE A 242 -18.58 4.49 -1.45
CA ILE A 242 -17.43 5.11 -2.10
C ILE A 242 -17.41 6.62 -1.83
N ARG A 243 -16.28 7.25 -2.09
CA ARG A 243 -16.13 8.70 -2.17
C ARG A 243 -15.16 8.98 -3.30
N LEU A 244 -15.50 9.88 -4.20
CA LEU A 244 -14.64 10.27 -5.32
C LEU A 244 -14.31 11.76 -5.16
N ASN A 245 -13.01 12.08 -5.15
CA ASN A 245 -12.51 13.44 -5.14
C ASN A 245 -11.57 13.62 -6.33
N ASN A 246 -11.70 14.74 -7.05
CA ASN A 246 -10.79 15.09 -8.13
C ASN A 246 -10.60 16.60 -8.19
N PHE A 247 -9.33 17.02 -8.14
CA PHE A 247 -8.95 18.44 -8.21
C PHE A 247 -8.04 18.75 -9.41
N GLY A 248 -7.60 17.74 -10.16
CA GLY A 248 -6.79 17.91 -11.36
C GLY A 248 -7.59 17.79 -12.66
N SER A 249 -7.00 18.23 -13.77
CA SER A 249 -7.66 18.34 -15.07
C SER A 249 -7.98 17.02 -15.79
N ALA A 250 -7.42 15.89 -15.35
CA ALA A 250 -7.67 14.57 -15.94
C ALA A 250 -8.98 13.98 -15.40
N GLY A 251 -8.96 13.06 -14.42
CA GLY A 251 -10.21 12.54 -13.87
C GLY A 251 -10.17 11.17 -13.21
N ILE A 252 -11.39 10.65 -13.00
CA ILE A 252 -11.64 9.31 -12.49
C ILE A 252 -12.54 8.58 -13.48
N PHE A 253 -12.12 7.40 -13.91
CA PHE A 253 -12.73 6.71 -15.03
C PHE A 253 -13.11 5.27 -14.66
N PHE A 254 -14.34 4.88 -14.96
CA PHE A 254 -14.85 3.53 -14.78
C PHE A 254 -15.01 2.84 -16.14
N GLY A 255 -14.55 1.58 -16.23
CA GLY A 255 -14.93 0.66 -17.30
C GLY A 255 -14.42 0.97 -18.71
N GLU A 256 -13.33 1.73 -18.85
CA GLU A 256 -12.93 2.31 -20.14
C GLU A 256 -12.57 1.29 -21.23
N ASN A 257 -12.09 0.10 -20.86
CA ASN A 257 -11.73 -0.97 -21.79
C ASN A 257 -12.58 -2.23 -21.58
N GLY A 258 -13.86 -2.04 -21.27
CA GLY A 258 -14.86 -3.14 -21.19
C GLY A 258 -14.98 -3.79 -19.82
N GLY A 259 -14.20 -3.38 -18.83
CA GLY A 259 -14.44 -3.75 -17.44
C GLY A 259 -15.78 -3.19 -16.94
N ASN A 260 -16.37 -3.84 -15.95
CA ASN A 260 -17.70 -3.50 -15.43
C ASN A 260 -17.69 -3.21 -13.93
N THR A 261 -18.61 -2.35 -13.50
CA THR A 261 -18.81 -2.04 -12.08
C THR A 261 -20.29 -2.07 -11.75
N THR A 262 -20.65 -2.79 -10.69
CA THR A 262 -22.04 -2.85 -10.21
C THR A 262 -22.12 -2.25 -8.81
N PHE A 263 -22.96 -1.24 -8.65
CA PHE A 263 -23.29 -0.63 -7.37
C PHE A 263 -24.59 -1.21 -6.83
N THR A 264 -24.55 -1.89 -5.69
CA THR A 264 -25.69 -2.66 -5.12
C THR A 264 -26.36 -2.02 -3.91
N ASN A 265 -25.70 -1.07 -3.25
CA ASN A 265 -26.23 -0.29 -2.12
C ASN A 265 -25.93 1.18 -2.34
N SER A 266 -26.65 2.09 -1.67
CA SER A 266 -26.38 3.54 -1.67
C SER A 266 -24.92 3.88 -1.36
N SER A 267 -24.13 4.25 -2.36
CA SER A 267 -22.77 4.74 -2.28
C SER A 267 -22.80 6.23 -2.62
N ASN A 268 -22.30 7.06 -1.71
CA ASN A 268 -22.23 8.49 -1.94
C ASN A 268 -21.10 8.83 -2.92
N ILE A 269 -21.15 10.01 -3.51
CA ILE A 269 -20.00 10.69 -4.09
C ILE A 269 -19.65 11.81 -3.15
N GLY A 270 -18.36 12.08 -3.01
CA GLY A 270 -17.85 12.93 -1.94
C GLY A 270 -18.49 14.31 -1.88
N SER A 271 -18.83 14.71 -0.66
CA SER A 271 -19.19 16.07 -0.28
C SER A 271 -18.00 17.06 -0.28
N PHE A 272 -16.78 16.60 -0.59
CA PHE A 272 -15.55 17.41 -0.62
C PHE A 272 -15.24 18.00 -2.01
N GLY A 273 -15.98 17.58 -3.04
CA GLY A 273 -15.94 18.18 -4.38
C GLY A 273 -15.20 17.34 -5.42
N PHE A 274 -15.89 17.12 -6.53
CA PHE A 274 -15.28 16.87 -7.83
C PHE A 274 -15.28 18.23 -8.54
N VAL A 275 -14.14 18.92 -8.57
CA VAL A 275 -14.08 20.36 -8.89
C VAL A 275 -13.46 20.68 -10.26
N ASP A 276 -12.75 19.72 -10.84
CA ASP A 276 -12.17 19.81 -12.19
C ASP A 276 -12.16 18.41 -12.83
N GLY A 277 -11.78 18.29 -14.09
CA GLY A 277 -11.60 17.03 -14.81
C GLY A 277 -12.89 16.29 -15.14
N THR A 278 -12.76 15.02 -15.53
CA THR A 278 -13.86 14.18 -16.00
C THR A 278 -14.13 13.03 -15.03
N LEU A 279 -15.38 12.87 -14.62
CA LEU A 279 -15.88 11.62 -14.09
C LEU A 279 -16.51 10.84 -15.24
N GLN A 280 -15.91 9.70 -15.61
CA GLN A 280 -16.43 8.88 -16.70
C GLN A 280 -16.99 7.56 -16.19
N TRP A 281 -18.20 7.24 -16.60
CA TRP A 281 -18.89 6.00 -16.30
C TRP A 281 -19.17 5.20 -17.57
N SER A 282 -18.39 4.16 -17.81
CA SER A 282 -18.67 3.17 -18.86
C SER A 282 -18.93 1.81 -18.20
N ASN A 283 -19.91 1.06 -18.70
CA ASN A 283 -20.28 -0.26 -18.19
C ASN A 283 -20.55 -0.28 -16.67
N VAL A 284 -21.16 0.80 -16.17
CA VAL A 284 -21.56 0.93 -14.77
C VAL A 284 -23.04 0.59 -14.62
N THR A 285 -23.36 -0.40 -13.78
CA THR A 285 -24.73 -0.67 -13.36
C THR A 285 -24.95 -0.10 -11.97
N SER A 286 -25.94 0.77 -11.79
CA SER A 286 -26.34 1.30 -10.48
C SER A 286 -27.75 0.84 -10.11
N ASP A 287 -27.84 0.03 -9.06
CA ASP A 287 -29.09 -0.39 -8.42
C ASP A 287 -29.51 0.57 -7.29
N GLN A 288 -28.82 1.70 -7.16
CA GLN A 288 -28.98 2.57 -5.99
C GLN A 288 -30.21 3.46 -6.05
N VAL A 289 -30.95 3.54 -4.95
CA VAL A 289 -32.04 4.49 -4.79
C VAL A 289 -31.50 5.91 -4.62
N ASN A 290 -31.95 6.85 -5.46
CA ASN A 290 -31.59 8.27 -5.45
C ASN A 290 -30.10 8.56 -5.66
N ASN A 291 -29.61 8.27 -6.87
CA ASN A 291 -28.29 8.71 -7.30
C ASN A 291 -28.30 10.23 -7.50
N ILE A 292 -27.77 11.02 -6.55
CA ILE A 292 -27.61 12.48 -6.70
C ILE A 292 -26.12 12.84 -6.72
N TRP A 293 -25.67 13.44 -7.82
CA TRP A 293 -24.26 13.73 -8.09
C TRP A 293 -24.07 15.24 -8.22
N TYR A 294 -23.28 15.84 -7.33
CA TYR A 294 -22.94 17.25 -7.38
C TYR A 294 -21.49 17.45 -7.76
N MET A 295 -21.27 18.06 -8.91
CA MET A 295 -19.96 18.47 -9.40
C MET A 295 -19.86 20.00 -9.33
N ALA A 296 -18.66 20.51 -9.17
CA ALA A 296 -18.39 21.94 -9.03
C ALA A 296 -17.25 22.39 -9.95
N GLY A 297 -16.98 23.69 -10.00
CA GLY A 297 -15.87 24.24 -10.78
C GLY A 297 -15.97 23.99 -12.29
N THR A 298 -15.01 23.26 -12.85
CA THR A 298 -14.93 22.90 -14.29
C THR A 298 -15.11 21.41 -14.53
N ALA A 299 -15.54 20.69 -13.50
CA ALA A 299 -15.78 19.26 -13.58
C ALA A 299 -16.87 18.89 -14.60
N SER A 300 -16.73 17.72 -15.22
CA SER A 300 -17.73 17.17 -16.14
C SER A 300 -18.07 15.71 -15.85
N LEU A 301 -19.36 15.36 -15.98
CA LEU A 301 -19.82 13.97 -15.97
C LEU A 301 -19.96 13.45 -17.39
N LYS A 302 -19.36 12.30 -17.67
CA LYS A 302 -19.50 11.59 -18.95
C LYS A 302 -20.07 10.20 -18.73
N LEU A 303 -21.26 9.97 -19.28
CA LEU A 303 -21.88 8.65 -19.32
C LEU A 303 -21.54 7.98 -20.66
N GLY A 304 -20.77 6.90 -20.57
CA GLY A 304 -20.35 6.05 -21.66
C GLY A 304 -21.30 4.87 -21.93
N PRO A 305 -20.95 3.99 -22.87
CA PRO A 305 -21.77 2.84 -23.25
C PRO A 305 -21.94 1.85 -22.08
N GLY A 306 -23.03 1.08 -22.11
CA GLY A 306 -23.30 0.03 -21.12
C GLY A 306 -23.66 0.51 -19.72
N THR A 307 -23.71 1.83 -19.49
CA THR A 307 -24.12 2.39 -18.20
C THR A 307 -25.63 2.30 -18.03
N VAL A 308 -26.07 1.71 -16.91
CA VAL A 308 -27.47 1.43 -16.58
C VAL A 308 -27.78 1.97 -15.18
N PHE A 309 -28.87 2.70 -15.06
CA PHE A 309 -29.44 3.10 -13.77
C PHE A 309 -30.79 2.41 -13.61
N ASN A 310 -30.86 1.44 -12.69
CA ASN A 310 -32.10 0.71 -12.42
C ASN A 310 -33.08 1.51 -11.55
N GLN A 311 -32.60 2.61 -10.96
CA GLN A 311 -33.35 3.54 -10.12
C GLN A 311 -33.11 4.99 -10.59
N SER A 312 -33.81 5.95 -10.00
CA SER A 312 -33.69 7.38 -10.35
C SER A 312 -32.25 7.89 -10.27
N PHE A 313 -31.87 8.66 -11.30
CA PHE A 313 -30.58 9.31 -11.44
C PHE A 313 -30.73 10.81 -11.65
N SER A 314 -29.95 11.59 -10.90
CA SER A 314 -29.86 13.04 -10.99
C SER A 314 -28.40 13.47 -10.85
N ALA A 315 -27.95 14.35 -11.73
CA ALA A 315 -26.61 14.94 -11.66
C ALA A 315 -26.68 16.42 -11.98
N THR A 316 -25.81 17.20 -11.33
CA THR A 316 -25.57 18.60 -11.63
C THR A 316 -24.08 18.80 -11.86
N SER A 317 -23.74 19.40 -13.00
CA SER A 317 -22.40 19.79 -13.39
C SER A 317 -22.43 21.27 -13.83
N PRO A 318 -21.38 22.07 -13.55
CA PRO A 318 -21.28 23.46 -13.99
C PRO A 318 -21.31 23.65 -15.50
#